data_AF-A0A3M2TDM4-F1
#
_entry.id   AF-A0A3M2TDM4-F1
#
_cell.length_a   1.000
_cell.length_b   1.000
_cell.length_c   1.000
_cell.angle_alpha   90.00
_cell.angle_beta   90.00
_cell.angle_gamma   90.00
#
_symmetry.space_group_name_H-M   'P 1'
#
loop_
_entity.id
_entity.type
_entity.pdbx_description
1 polymer ?
#
loop_
_entity_poly.entity_id
_entity_poly.type
_entity_poly.pdbx_seq_one_letter_code
_entity_poly.pdbx_strand_id
1 'polypeptide(L)'
;MAACHFVVGGVLSAGDHVPGGVDGNLNVVIRVTGSKAHTVIAFSYFLIICYALTLAPVAWVYAAEVWSLETRAAGMGIAATGNWLFNFALGLFVPPGFRNITWKMFITFGVLCIGAAVQVYFTYPETCGKTIEEVEEMFSEGGPKPWHTKPGSRNSTTASSKRVRRGCMLKRGTCM
;
A
#
# COMPACT_ATOMS: atom_id res chain seq x y z
N MET A 1 -9.72 -2.86 -4.86
CA MET A 1 -9.42 -1.42 -5.03
C MET A 1 -9.44 -0.97 -6.50
N ALA A 2 -8.60 -1.54 -7.39
CA ALA A 2 -8.61 -1.14 -8.81
C ALA A 2 -9.98 -1.34 -9.49
N ALA A 3 -10.61 -2.50 -9.28
CA ALA A 3 -11.96 -2.78 -9.79
C ALA A 3 -13.00 -1.73 -9.33
N CYS A 4 -12.94 -1.28 -8.08
CA CYS A 4 -13.85 -0.25 -7.55
C CYS A 4 -13.67 1.09 -8.26
N HIS A 5 -12.43 1.49 -8.54
CA HIS A 5 -12.12 2.69 -9.31
C HIS A 5 -12.65 2.61 -10.74
N PHE A 6 -12.51 1.46 -11.41
CA PHE A 6 -13.05 1.27 -12.76
C PHE A 6 -14.58 1.27 -12.78
N VAL A 7 -15.23 0.66 -11.80
CA VAL A 7 -16.70 0.69 -11.67
C VAL A 7 -17.18 2.12 -11.43
N VAL A 8 -16.57 2.85 -10.49
CA VAL A 8 -16.93 4.26 -10.23
C VAL A 8 -16.70 5.12 -11.46
N GLY A 9 -15.52 5.01 -12.10
CA GLY A 9 -15.21 5.76 -13.32
C GLY A 9 -16.15 5.44 -14.49
N GLY A 10 -16.50 4.17 -14.70
CA GLY A 10 -17.41 3.73 -15.75
C GLY A 10 -18.87 4.11 -15.51
N VAL A 11 -19.32 4.16 -14.25
CA VAL A 11 -20.67 4.67 -13.93
C VAL A 11 -20.72 6.18 -14.09
N LEU A 12 -19.66 6.89 -13.70
CA LEU A 12 -19.54 8.34 -13.87
C LEU A 12 -19.41 8.78 -15.33
N SER A 13 -18.86 7.96 -16.22
CA SER A 13 -18.82 8.28 -17.66
C SER A 13 -20.21 8.32 -18.30
N ALA A 14 -21.21 7.67 -17.68
CA ALA A 14 -22.61 7.71 -18.10
C ALA A 14 -23.44 8.77 -17.34
N GLY A 15 -22.79 9.67 -16.61
CA GLY A 15 -23.40 10.82 -15.92
C GLY A 15 -23.40 12.08 -16.77
N ASP A 16 -24.26 13.04 -16.39
CA ASP A 16 -24.39 14.30 -17.11
C ASP A 16 -23.25 15.25 -16.72
N HIS A 17 -22.50 15.73 -17.72
CA HIS A 17 -21.45 16.71 -17.49
C HIS A 17 -22.06 18.09 -17.29
N VAL A 18 -21.74 18.73 -16.16
CA VAL A 18 -22.22 20.07 -15.80
C VAL A 18 -21.02 21.01 -15.72
N PRO A 19 -20.72 21.77 -16.80
CA PRO A 19 -19.53 22.63 -16.86
C PRO A 19 -19.55 23.79 -15.85
N GLY A 20 -20.76 24.23 -15.44
CA GLY A 20 -20.96 25.27 -14.43
C GLY A 20 -20.85 24.78 -12.98
N GLY A 21 -20.53 23.50 -12.78
CA GLY A 21 -20.54 22.88 -11.45
C GLY A 21 -21.94 22.43 -11.02
N VAL A 22 -22.00 21.31 -10.33
CA VAL A 22 -23.21 20.82 -9.67
C VAL A 22 -23.48 21.76 -8.48
N ASP A 23 -24.64 22.41 -8.49
CA ASP A 23 -25.12 23.30 -7.42
C ASP A 23 -24.16 24.48 -7.14
N GLY A 24 -23.49 24.98 -8.19
CA GLY A 24 -22.53 26.10 -8.10
C GLY A 24 -21.12 25.68 -7.67
N ASN A 25 -20.86 24.39 -7.46
CA ASN A 25 -19.54 23.89 -7.06
C ASN A 25 -18.72 23.45 -8.28
N LEU A 26 -17.73 24.25 -8.66
CA LEU A 26 -16.83 23.99 -9.79
C LEU A 26 -15.91 22.77 -9.60
N ASN A 27 -15.85 22.17 -8.41
CA ASN A 27 -15.08 20.95 -8.17
C ASN A 27 -15.89 19.68 -8.49
N VAL A 28 -17.21 19.79 -8.68
CA VAL A 28 -18.10 18.68 -9.01
C VAL A 28 -18.75 18.96 -10.36
N VAL A 29 -18.22 18.33 -11.42
CA VAL A 29 -18.65 18.59 -12.80
C VAL A 29 -19.44 17.43 -13.43
N ILE A 30 -19.80 16.42 -12.62
CA ILE A 30 -20.63 15.28 -13.06
C ILE A 30 -21.82 15.17 -12.13
N ARG A 31 -23.02 15.16 -12.71
CA ARG A 31 -24.24 14.83 -12.00
C ARG A 31 -24.65 13.39 -12.33
N VAL A 32 -24.94 12.61 -11.29
CA VAL A 32 -25.47 11.25 -11.40
C VAL A 32 -26.65 11.13 -10.45
N THR A 33 -27.75 10.55 -10.91
CA THR A 33 -28.99 10.40 -10.15
C THR A 33 -29.50 8.96 -10.18
N GLY A 34 -30.41 8.62 -9.26
CA GLY A 34 -31.04 7.30 -9.16
C GLY A 34 -30.03 6.18 -8.87
N SER A 35 -30.26 5.01 -9.47
CA SER A 35 -29.45 3.79 -9.24
C SER A 35 -27.95 3.98 -9.48
N LYS A 36 -27.57 4.82 -10.45
CA LYS A 36 -26.16 5.13 -10.75
C LYS A 36 -25.45 5.80 -9.56
N ALA A 37 -26.12 6.72 -8.88
CA ALA A 37 -25.57 7.41 -7.72
C ALA A 37 -25.36 6.44 -6.54
N HIS A 38 -26.31 5.54 -6.29
CA HIS A 38 -26.18 4.50 -5.27
C HIS A 38 -24.99 3.58 -5.53
N THR A 39 -24.75 3.19 -6.79
CA THR A 39 -23.57 2.39 -7.17
C THR A 39 -22.27 3.14 -6.88
N VAL A 40 -22.16 4.41 -7.28
CA VAL A 40 -20.95 5.22 -7.01
C VAL A 40 -20.66 5.31 -5.51
N ILE A 41 -21.69 5.56 -4.70
CA ILE A 41 -21.55 5.67 -3.24
C ILE A 41 -21.11 4.32 -2.65
N ALA A 42 -21.81 3.23 -2.97
CA ALA A 42 -21.51 1.91 -2.43
C ALA A 42 -20.08 1.45 -2.75
N PHE A 43 -19.65 1.60 -4.01
CA PHE A 43 -18.29 1.21 -4.42
C PHE A 43 -17.20 2.13 -3.87
N SER A 44 -17.53 3.40 -3.59
CA SER A 44 -16.60 4.33 -2.90
C SER A 44 -16.36 3.90 -1.45
N TYR A 45 -17.41 3.50 -0.72
CA TYR A 45 -17.22 2.94 0.63
C TYR A 45 -16.47 1.62 0.61
N PHE A 46 -16.78 0.73 -0.34
CA PHE A 46 -16.08 -0.55 -0.46
C PHE A 46 -14.58 -0.34 -0.75
N LEU A 47 -14.23 0.65 -1.55
CA LEU A 47 -12.85 1.05 -1.81
C LEU A 47 -12.13 1.47 -0.51
N ILE A 48 -12.76 2.29 0.33
CA ILE A 48 -12.21 2.72 1.62
C ILE A 48 -12.03 1.54 2.58
N ILE A 49 -13.00 0.62 2.63
CA ILE A 49 -12.91 -0.60 3.45
C ILE A 49 -11.71 -1.44 3.02
N CYS A 50 -11.56 -1.69 1.71
CA CYS A 50 -10.41 -2.44 1.22
C CYS A 50 -9.08 -1.75 1.57
N TYR A 51 -8.99 -0.43 1.40
CA TYR A 51 -7.79 0.33 1.72
C TYR A 51 -7.44 0.26 3.21
N ALA A 52 -8.44 0.44 4.08
CA ALA A 52 -8.28 0.41 5.52
C ALA A 52 -7.82 -0.96 6.05
N LEU A 53 -8.24 -2.05 5.43
CA LEU A 53 -7.86 -3.41 5.85
C LEU A 53 -6.52 -3.89 5.27
N THR A 54 -6.10 -3.32 4.13
CA THR A 54 -4.92 -3.80 3.39
C THR A 54 -3.79 -2.78 3.45
N LEU A 55 -3.75 -1.84 2.52
CA LEU A 55 -2.61 -0.94 2.32
C LEU A 55 -2.33 -0.05 3.54
N ALA A 56 -3.37 0.48 4.19
CA ALA A 56 -3.18 1.43 5.29
C ALA A 56 -2.34 0.84 6.44
N PRO A 57 -2.71 -0.30 7.05
CA PRO A 57 -1.90 -0.91 8.10
C PRO A 57 -0.67 -1.65 7.53
N VAL A 58 -0.81 -2.37 6.42
CA VAL A 58 0.26 -3.25 5.91
C VAL A 58 1.47 -2.44 5.46
N ALA A 59 1.29 -1.27 4.83
CA ALA A 59 2.43 -0.47 4.36
C ALA A 59 3.34 -0.01 5.51
N TRP A 60 2.77 0.42 6.64
CA TRP A 60 3.54 0.87 7.79
C TRP A 60 4.20 -0.29 8.54
N VAL A 61 3.50 -1.42 8.66
CA VAL A 61 4.06 -2.63 9.28
C VAL A 61 5.20 -3.17 8.43
N TYR A 62 4.98 -3.32 7.12
CA TYR A 62 6.00 -3.82 6.20
C TYR A 62 7.24 -2.93 6.18
N ALA A 63 7.07 -1.61 6.14
CA ALA A 63 8.18 -0.67 6.23
C ALA A 63 9.01 -0.90 7.51
N ALA A 64 8.37 -1.15 8.66
CA ALA A 64 9.07 -1.42 9.91
C ALA A 64 9.80 -2.78 9.93
N GLU A 65 9.29 -3.79 9.22
CA GLU A 65 9.87 -5.14 9.15
C GLU A 65 11.07 -5.26 8.21
N VAL A 66 11.11 -4.47 7.13
CA VAL A 66 12.18 -4.52 6.12
C VAL A 66 13.48 -3.93 6.63
N TRP A 67 13.42 -2.92 7.51
CA TRP A 67 14.62 -2.27 8.03
C TRP A 67 15.24 -3.03 9.20
N SER A 68 16.58 -3.15 9.15
CA SER A 68 17.41 -3.63 10.25
C SER A 68 17.22 -2.77 11.50
N LEU A 69 17.40 -3.35 12.68
CA LEU A 69 17.20 -2.66 13.96
C LEU A 69 18.01 -1.36 14.06
N GLU A 70 19.22 -1.34 13.52
CA GLU A 70 20.13 -0.18 13.56
C GLU A 70 19.69 0.95 12.63
N THR A 71 19.18 0.62 11.43
CA THR A 71 18.82 1.62 10.40
C THR A 71 17.34 1.98 10.38
N ARG A 72 16.51 1.28 11.18
CA ARG A 72 15.05 1.41 11.17
C ARG A 72 14.56 2.83 11.34
N ALA A 73 15.13 3.60 12.27
CA ALA A 73 14.69 4.97 12.51
C ALA A 73 14.88 5.86 11.27
N ALA A 74 16.04 5.76 10.61
CA ALA A 74 16.33 6.53 9.40
C ALA A 74 15.49 6.06 8.21
N GLY A 75 15.37 4.74 8.01
CA GLY A 75 14.57 4.15 6.93
C GLY A 75 13.08 4.49 7.05
N MET A 76 12.52 4.42 8.26
CA MET A 76 11.15 4.84 8.55
C MET A 76 10.95 6.35 8.34
N GLY A 77 11.94 7.17 8.66
CA GLY A 77 11.94 8.60 8.38
C GLY A 77 11.81 8.89 6.88
N ILE A 78 12.63 8.24 6.06
CA ILE A 78 12.58 8.38 4.59
C ILE A 78 11.22 7.92 4.05
N ALA A 79 10.70 6.78 4.52
CA ALA A 79 9.39 6.27 4.12
C ALA A 79 8.26 7.26 4.47
N ALA A 80 8.29 7.84 5.68
CA ALA A 80 7.31 8.83 6.11
C ALA A 80 7.40 10.12 5.29
N THR A 81 8.59 10.66 5.07
CA THR A 81 8.79 11.85 4.24
C THR A 81 8.29 11.63 2.81
N GLY A 82 8.62 10.48 2.20
CA GLY A 82 8.11 10.11 0.88
C GLY A 82 6.58 10.07 0.86
N ASN A 83 5.95 9.40 1.82
CA ASN A 83 4.49 9.32 1.94
C ASN A 83 3.84 10.72 2.04
N TRP A 84 4.36 11.58 2.91
CA TRP A 84 3.80 12.93 3.08
C TRP A 84 4.04 13.83 1.86
N LEU A 85 5.18 13.69 1.20
CA LEU A 85 5.47 14.41 -0.04
C LEU A 85 4.50 14.01 -1.16
N PHE A 86 4.23 12.71 -1.32
CA PHE A 86 3.24 12.24 -2.29
C PHE A 86 1.82 12.67 -1.94
N ASN A 87 1.44 12.66 -0.65
CA ASN A 87 0.15 13.21 -0.21
C ASN A 87 0.02 14.70 -0.54
N PHE A 88 1.08 15.48 -0.35
CA PHE A 88 1.10 16.89 -0.74
C PHE A 88 0.95 17.07 -2.25
N ALA A 89 1.70 16.31 -3.05
CA ALA A 89 1.60 16.34 -4.50
C ALA A 89 0.19 15.96 -5.00
N LEU A 90 -0.44 14.94 -4.40
CA LEU A 90 -1.81 14.57 -4.70
C LEU A 90 -2.81 15.66 -4.28
N GLY A 91 -2.61 16.30 -3.12
CA GLY A 91 -3.43 17.42 -2.68
C GLY A 91 -3.45 18.59 -3.67
N LEU A 92 -2.33 18.85 -4.35
CA LEU A 92 -2.24 19.86 -5.40
C LEU A 92 -2.78 19.38 -6.75
N PHE A 93 -2.57 18.12 -7.10
CA PHE A 93 -2.92 17.57 -8.41
C PHE A 93 -4.40 17.16 -8.54
N VAL A 94 -5.00 16.63 -7.48
CA VAL A 94 -6.34 16.05 -7.52
C VAL A 94 -7.43 17.09 -7.84
N PRO A 95 -7.47 18.28 -7.20
CA PRO A 95 -8.49 19.29 -7.50
C PRO A 95 -8.49 19.78 -8.97
N PRO A 96 -7.35 20.18 -9.58
CA PRO A 96 -7.33 20.52 -11.00
C PRO A 96 -7.56 19.30 -11.90
N GLY A 97 -7.12 18.11 -11.49
CA GLY A 97 -7.39 16.86 -12.20
C GLY A 97 -8.89 16.61 -12.40
N PHE A 98 -9.70 16.74 -11.34
CA PHE A 98 -11.15 16.58 -11.45
C PHE A 98 -11.83 17.63 -12.34
N ARG A 99 -11.28 18.85 -12.42
CA ARG A 99 -11.79 19.90 -13.32
C ARG A 99 -11.50 19.60 -14.79
N ASN A 100 -10.30 19.11 -15.11
CA ASN A 100 -9.86 18.92 -16.49
C ASN A 100 -10.25 17.56 -17.07
N ILE A 101 -10.08 16.48 -16.30
CA ILE A 101 -10.26 15.09 -16.77
C ILE A 101 -11.45 14.37 -16.14
N THR A 102 -12.10 14.98 -15.15
CA THR A 102 -13.44 14.61 -14.68
C THR A 102 -13.51 13.13 -14.26
N TRP A 103 -14.29 12.28 -14.93
CA TRP A 103 -14.46 10.86 -14.57
C TRP A 103 -13.21 10.03 -14.88
N LYS A 104 -12.39 10.46 -15.85
CA LYS A 104 -11.18 9.72 -16.27
C LYS A 104 -10.14 9.67 -15.16
N MET A 105 -10.19 10.58 -14.18
CA MET A 105 -9.32 10.56 -13.01
C MET A 105 -9.45 9.24 -12.22
N PHE A 106 -10.67 8.70 -12.09
CA PHE A 106 -10.89 7.40 -11.44
C PHE A 106 -10.25 6.26 -12.23
N ILE A 107 -10.26 6.31 -13.56
CA ILE A 107 -9.60 5.29 -14.41
C ILE A 107 -8.08 5.36 -14.20
N THR A 108 -7.50 6.56 -14.18
CA THR A 108 -6.07 6.76 -13.90
C THR A 108 -5.67 6.16 -12.56
N PHE A 109 -6.44 6.41 -11.49
CA PHE A 109 -6.18 5.80 -10.18
C PHE A 109 -6.35 4.27 -10.21
N GLY A 110 -7.32 3.75 -10.95
CA GLY A 110 -7.48 2.32 -11.16
C GLY A 110 -6.25 1.68 -11.81
N VAL A 111 -5.68 2.30 -12.84
CA VAL A 111 -4.45 1.84 -13.50
C VAL A 111 -3.25 1.92 -12.55
N LEU A 112 -3.10 3.01 -11.80
CA LEU A 112 -2.04 3.14 -10.79
C LEU A 112 -2.16 2.06 -9.70
N CYS A 113 -3.38 1.70 -9.28
CA CYS A 113 -3.59 0.59 -8.35
C CYS A 113 -3.16 -0.76 -8.94
N ILE A 114 -3.37 -1.01 -10.24
CA ILE A 114 -2.86 -2.22 -10.90
C ILE A 114 -1.33 -2.18 -10.96
N GLY A 115 -0.73 -1.06 -11.36
CA GLY A 115 0.72 -0.89 -11.40
C GLY A 115 1.36 -1.13 -10.04
N ALA A 116 0.76 -0.60 -8.97
CA ALA A 116 1.20 -0.85 -7.61
C ALA A 116 1.06 -2.34 -7.23
N ALA A 117 -0.03 -3.02 -7.59
CA ALA A 117 -0.18 -4.45 -7.32
C ALA A 117 0.89 -5.29 -8.05
N VAL A 118 1.22 -4.92 -9.29
CA VAL A 118 2.28 -5.55 -10.08
C VAL A 118 3.65 -5.32 -9.43
N GLN A 119 3.95 -4.08 -9.04
CA GLN A 119 5.19 -3.75 -8.34
C GLN A 119 5.31 -4.55 -7.04
N VAL A 120 4.26 -4.58 -6.22
CA VAL A 120 4.24 -5.36 -4.96
C VAL A 120 4.54 -6.83 -5.22
N TYR A 121 3.90 -7.44 -6.22
CA TYR A 121 4.12 -8.84 -6.56
C TYR A 121 5.58 -9.17 -6.94
N PHE A 122 6.27 -8.25 -7.63
CA PHE A 122 7.64 -8.48 -8.11
C PHE A 122 8.72 -8.05 -7.13
N THR A 123 8.47 -7.09 -6.24
CA THR A 123 9.53 -6.51 -5.39
C THR A 123 9.38 -6.77 -3.90
N TYR A 124 8.23 -7.22 -3.40
CA TYR A 124 7.96 -7.36 -1.96
C TYR A 124 7.93 -8.83 -1.56
N PRO A 125 9.01 -9.39 -0.97
CA PRO A 125 8.97 -10.72 -0.39
C PRO A 125 8.04 -10.77 0.84
N GLU A 126 7.45 -11.93 1.08
CA GLU A 126 6.60 -12.22 2.24
C GLU A 126 7.44 -12.21 3.53
N THR A 127 7.10 -11.33 4.47
CA THR A 127 7.81 -11.15 5.75
C THR A 127 7.09 -11.81 6.93
N CYS A 128 5.85 -12.26 6.78
CA CYS A 128 5.05 -12.77 7.88
C CYS A 128 5.71 -13.99 8.56
N GLY A 129 5.82 -13.94 9.90
CA GLY A 129 6.30 -15.03 10.73
C GLY A 129 7.80 -15.31 10.67
N LYS A 130 8.59 -14.39 10.10
CA LYS A 130 10.05 -14.47 10.04
C LYS A 130 10.72 -13.53 11.05
N THR A 131 11.95 -13.83 11.45
CA THR A 131 12.74 -12.91 12.27
C THR A 131 13.33 -11.80 11.41
N ILE A 132 13.74 -10.69 12.03
CA ILE A 132 14.29 -9.53 11.31
C ILE A 132 15.55 -9.93 10.54
N GLU A 133 16.37 -10.83 11.11
CA GLU A 133 17.58 -11.35 10.48
C GLU A 133 17.26 -12.23 9.26
N GLU A 134 16.21 -13.06 9.34
CA GLU A 134 15.74 -13.84 8.18
C GLU A 134 15.21 -12.93 7.06
N VAL A 135 14.62 -11.79 7.42
CA VAL A 135 14.17 -10.78 6.44
C VAL A 135 15.35 -10.11 5.76
N GLU A 136 16.39 -9.74 6.52
CA GLU A 136 17.64 -9.19 5.95
C GLU A 136 18.32 -10.17 4.97
N GLU A 137 18.37 -11.45 5.31
CA GLU A 137 18.92 -12.49 4.42
C GLU A 137 18.12 -12.61 3.11
N MET A 138 16.79 -12.41 3.13
CA MET A 138 15.98 -12.43 1.91
C MET A 138 16.28 -11.27 0.95
N PHE A 139 16.73 -10.12 1.47
CA PHE A 139 17.09 -8.96 0.66
C PHE A 139 18.58 -8.95 0.25
N SER A 140 19.38 -9.92 0.70
CA SER A 140 20.79 -10.05 0.34
C SER A 140 21.01 -10.61 -1.08
N GLU A 141 22.22 -10.43 -1.62
CA GLU A 141 22.58 -10.95 -2.95
C GLU A 141 22.44 -12.48 -3.00
N GLY A 142 21.52 -12.98 -3.83
CA GLY A 142 21.17 -14.40 -3.93
C GLY A 142 19.92 -14.82 -3.14
N GLY A 143 19.22 -13.87 -2.51
CA GLY A 143 17.95 -14.11 -1.83
C GLY A 143 16.83 -14.65 -2.75
N PRO A 144 15.83 -15.36 -2.18
CA PRO A 144 14.71 -15.89 -2.95
C PRO A 144 13.90 -14.78 -3.59
N LYS A 145 13.48 -14.97 -4.85
CA LYS A 145 12.63 -14.00 -5.55
C LYS A 145 11.30 -13.82 -4.80
N PRO A 146 10.72 -12.61 -4.75
CA PRO A 146 9.52 -12.31 -3.96
C PRO A 146 8.36 -13.28 -4.15
N TRP A 147 8.07 -13.71 -5.38
CA TRP A 147 6.99 -14.65 -5.70
C TRP A 147 7.24 -16.11 -5.29
N HIS A 148 8.42 -16.46 -4.78
CA HIS A 148 8.74 -17.78 -4.21
C HIS A 148 8.74 -17.80 -2.68
N THR A 149 8.53 -16.66 -2.04
CA THR A 149 8.54 -16.55 -0.58
C THR A 149 7.22 -17.04 0.02
N LYS A 150 7.29 -17.72 1.17
CA LYS A 150 6.13 -18.25 1.90
C LYS A 150 6.13 -17.74 3.34
N PRO A 151 4.98 -17.72 4.04
CA PRO A 151 4.94 -17.38 5.47
C PRO A 151 5.85 -18.29 6.30
N GLY A 152 6.49 -17.72 7.32
CA GLY A 152 7.35 -18.45 8.26
C GLY A 152 6.58 -19.51 9.06
N SER A 153 7.20 -20.65 9.31
CA SER A 153 6.62 -21.72 10.14
C SER A 153 6.93 -21.47 11.63
N ARG A 154 5.97 -21.71 12.54
CA ARG A 154 6.19 -21.55 14.00
C ARG A 154 7.39 -22.37 14.53
N ASN A 155 7.77 -23.42 13.82
CA ASN A 155 8.90 -24.28 14.19
C ASN A 155 10.27 -23.64 13.89
N SER A 156 10.39 -22.77 12.87
CA SER A 156 11.64 -22.07 12.56
C SER A 156 11.94 -20.96 13.57
N THR A 157 10.93 -20.24 14.06
CA THR A 157 11.09 -19.22 15.12
C THR A 157 11.63 -19.83 16.42
N THR A 158 11.18 -21.03 16.78
CA THR A 158 11.65 -21.75 17.98
C THR A 158 13.10 -22.24 17.82
N ALA A 159 13.49 -22.65 16.61
CA ALA A 159 14.86 -23.07 16.31
C ALA A 159 15.84 -21.88 16.26
N SER A 160 15.44 -20.75 15.67
CA SER A 160 16.23 -19.51 15.60
C SER A 160 16.44 -18.90 16.99
N SER A 161 15.38 -18.80 17.82
CA SER A 161 15.47 -18.36 19.22
C SER A 161 16.43 -19.23 20.06
N LYS A 162 16.43 -20.55 19.85
CA LYS A 162 17.36 -21.49 20.49
C LYS A 162 18.80 -21.29 20.03
N ARG A 163 19.04 -20.95 18.75
CA ARG A 163 20.36 -20.67 18.19
C ARG A 163 20.93 -19.34 18.71
N VAL A 164 20.12 -18.27 18.76
CA VAL A 164 20.50 -16.97 19.35
C VAL A 164 20.81 -17.11 20.84
N ARG A 165 19.97 -17.83 21.61
CA ARG A 165 20.24 -18.10 23.04
C ARG A 165 21.54 -18.89 23.24
N ARG A 166 21.82 -19.90 22.40
CA ARG A 166 23.08 -20.65 22.45
C ARG A 166 24.29 -19.77 22.12
N GLY A 167 24.21 -18.93 21.10
CA GLY A 167 25.29 -18.01 20.73
C GLY A 167 25.59 -16.97 21.84
N CYS A 168 24.55 -16.45 22.50
CA CYS A 168 24.70 -15.53 23.62
C CYS A 168 25.27 -16.23 24.88
N MET A 169 24.87 -17.47 25.15
CA MET A 169 25.48 -18.28 26.23
C MET A 169 26.95 -18.60 25.96
N LEU A 170 27.32 -18.95 24.73
CA LEU A 170 28.71 -19.21 24.33
C LEU A 170 29.59 -17.96 24.48
N LYS A 171 29.12 -16.79 24.04
CA LYS A 171 29.85 -15.52 24.22
C LYS A 171 30.01 -15.11 25.69
N ARG A 172 29.07 -15.47 26.57
CA ARG A 172 29.19 -15.23 28.03
C ARG A 172 30.17 -16.19 28.72
N GLY A 173 30.39 -17.38 28.18
CA GLY A 173 31.35 -18.37 28.73
C GLY A 173 32.82 -18.07 28.40
N THR A 174 33.10 -17.21 27.43
CA THR A 174 34.45 -16.83 26.99
C THR A 174 34.94 -15.49 27.57
N CYS A 175 34.20 -14.90 28.51
CA CYS A 175 34.57 -13.64 29.19
C CYS A 175 35.14 -13.84 30.61
N MET A 176 35.65 -15.04 30.93
CA MET A 176 36.44 -15.31 32.13
C MET A 176 37.87 -15.68 31.75
#